data_AF-A0A0D0DUT9-F1
#
_entry.id   AF-A0A0D0DUT9-F1
#
_cell.length_a   1.000
_cell.length_b   1.000
_cell.length_c   1.000
_cell.angle_alpha   90.00
_cell.angle_beta   90.00
_cell.angle_gamma   90.00
#
_symmetry.space_group_name_H-M   'P 1'
#
loop_
_entity.id
_entity.type
_entity.pdbx_description
1 polymer ?
#
loop_
_entity_poly.entity_id
_entity_poly.type
_entity_poly.pdbx_seq_one_letter_code
_entity_poly.pdbx_strand_id
1 'polypeptide(L)'
;MCLSIVAAELPSTHDVSNFIHNLFVEFLQELRARIQSEHSGRVSTTTDLLSVNQTKASFMGITAHWISQWCQFGAVLCWVV
;
A
#
# COMPACT_ATOMS: atom_id res chain seq x y z
N MET A 1 -33.01 22.41 -9.93
CA MET A 1 -32.95 20.93 -10.00
C MET A 1 -32.26 20.47 -8.73
N CYS A 2 -32.98 19.80 -7.82
CA CYS A 2 -32.42 19.30 -6.57
C CYS A 2 -31.76 17.95 -6.88
N LEU A 3 -30.47 17.77 -6.59
CA LEU A 3 -29.80 16.47 -6.70
C LEU A 3 -30.27 15.60 -5.53
N SER A 4 -31.29 14.78 -5.77
CA SER A 4 -31.64 13.67 -4.90
C SER A 4 -30.53 12.62 -5.03
N ILE A 5 -29.60 12.58 -4.07
CA ILE A 5 -28.64 11.48 -3.95
C ILE A 5 -29.47 10.26 -3.54
N VAL A 6 -29.71 9.35 -4.48
CA VAL A 6 -30.47 8.12 -4.23
C VAL A 6 -29.62 7.25 -3.31
N ALA A 7 -30.14 6.94 -2.13
CA ALA A 7 -29.49 6.06 -1.14
C ALA A 7 -29.15 4.63 -1.66
N ALA A 8 -29.53 4.31 -2.90
CA ALA A 8 -29.24 3.06 -3.60
C ALA A 8 -27.87 3.04 -4.30
N GLU A 9 -27.15 4.18 -4.37
CA GLU A 9 -25.83 4.28 -5.02
C GLU A 9 -24.67 3.92 -4.07
N LEU A 10 -24.94 3.64 -2.79
CA LEU A 10 -23.90 3.23 -1.85
C LEU A 10 -23.68 1.72 -1.96
N PRO A 11 -22.49 1.27 -2.40
CA PRO A 11 -22.19 -0.16 -2.50
C PRO A 11 -22.37 -0.82 -1.13
N SER A 12 -22.88 -2.06 -1.11
CA SER A 12 -23.05 -2.78 0.14
C SER A 12 -21.69 -2.99 0.83
N THR A 13 -21.67 -3.22 2.14
CA THR A 13 -20.42 -3.49 2.88
C THR A 13 -19.62 -4.65 2.28
N HIS A 14 -20.30 -5.63 1.68
CA HIS A 14 -19.65 -6.74 0.97
C HIS A 14 -19.00 -6.26 -0.33
N ASP A 15 -19.67 -5.39 -1.08
CA ASP A 15 -19.15 -4.81 -2.32
C ASP A 15 -17.94 -3.91 -2.05
N VAL A 16 -17.97 -3.12 -0.98
CA VAL A 16 -16.83 -2.29 -0.56
C VAL A 16 -15.63 -3.15 -0.16
N SER A 17 -15.87 -4.21 0.62
CA SER A 17 -14.79 -5.11 1.06
C SER A 17 -14.13 -5.82 -0.12
N ASN A 18 -14.94 -6.35 -1.05
CA ASN A 18 -14.44 -6.99 -2.27
C ASN A 18 -13.71 -5.99 -3.18
N PHE A 19 -14.23 -4.77 -3.31
CA PHE A 19 -13.59 -3.70 -4.07
C PHE A 19 -12.21 -3.35 -3.49
N ILE A 20 -12.10 -3.12 -2.19
CA ILE A 20 -10.83 -2.84 -1.51
C ILE A 20 -9.86 -4.02 -1.66
N HIS A 21 -10.35 -5.25 -1.51
CA HIS A 21 -9.53 -6.45 -1.69
C HIS A 21 -8.93 -6.52 -3.10
N ASN A 22 -9.76 -6.35 -4.13
CA ASN A 22 -9.31 -6.42 -5.52
C ASN A 22 -8.30 -5.33 -5.84
N LEU A 23 -8.57 -4.08 -5.43
CA LEU A 23 -7.62 -2.96 -5.59
C LEU A 23 -6.28 -3.25 -4.90
N PHE A 24 -6.31 -3.85 -3.71
CA PHE A 24 -5.10 -4.17 -2.98
C PHE A 24 -4.30 -5.28 -3.67
N VAL A 25 -4.97 -6.29 -4.22
CA VAL A 25 -4.32 -7.36 -5.00
C VAL A 25 -3.66 -6.79 -6.26
N GLU A 26 -4.35 -5.93 -7.01
CA GLU A 26 -3.79 -5.25 -8.19
C GLU A 26 -2.55 -4.42 -7.82
N PHE A 27 -2.66 -3.61 -6.76
CA PHE A 27 -1.53 -2.84 -6.23
C PHE A 27 -0.32 -3.71 -5.89
N LEU A 28 -0.52 -4.87 -5.25
CA LEU A 28 0.58 -5.78 -4.91
C LEU A 28 1.23 -6.40 -6.15
N GLN A 29 0.47 -6.70 -7.20
CA GLN A 29 1.00 -7.21 -8.46
C GLN A 29 1.88 -6.16 -9.15
N GLU A 30 1.42 -4.91 -9.21
CA GLU A 30 2.19 -3.79 -9.76
C GLU A 30 3.44 -3.50 -8.94
N LEU A 31 3.30 -3.47 -7.61
CA LEU A 31 4.41 -3.26 -6.68
C LEU A 31 5.49 -4.33 -6.86
N ARG A 32 5.09 -5.60 -6.98
CA ARG A 32 6.00 -6.71 -7.25
C ARG A 32 6.75 -6.50 -8.56
N ALA A 33 6.04 -6.18 -9.65
CA ALA A 33 6.67 -5.94 -10.95
C ALA A 33 7.69 -4.78 -10.89
N ARG A 34 7.37 -3.72 -10.14
CA ARG A 34 8.28 -2.57 -9.95
C ARG A 34 9.53 -2.93 -9.15
N ILE A 35 9.39 -3.63 -8.02
CA ILE A 35 10.52 -4.04 -7.18
C ILE A 35 11.40 -5.07 -7.89
N GLN A 36 10.83 -5.93 -8.74
CA GLN A 36 11.55 -6.94 -9.52
C GLN A 36 12.14 -6.40 -10.84
N SER A 37 11.89 -5.13 -11.18
CA SER A 37 12.44 -4.53 -12.39
C SER A 37 13.97 -4.46 -12.33
N GLU A 38 14.61 -4.53 -13.50
CA GLU A 38 16.08 -4.43 -13.63
C GLU A 38 16.65 -3.11 -13.09
N HIS A 39 15.79 -2.11 -12.88
CA HIS A 39 16.10 -0.78 -12.37
C HIS A 39 15.84 -0.62 -10.86
N SER A 40 15.55 -1.70 -10.16
CA SER A 40 15.38 -1.69 -8.71
C SER A 40 16.74 -1.87 -8.02
N GLY A 41 17.10 -0.89 -7.19
CA GLY A 41 18.32 -0.91 -6.40
C GLY A 41 18.21 -1.83 -5.18
N ARG A 42 18.94 -1.49 -4.10
CA ARG A 42 18.86 -2.24 -2.85
C ARG A 42 17.47 -2.13 -2.24
N VAL A 43 16.96 -3.26 -1.75
CA VAL A 43 15.73 -3.38 -0.97
C VAL A 43 16.11 -3.64 0.49
N SER A 44 15.51 -2.90 1.41
CA SER A 44 15.60 -3.16 2.85
C SER A 44 14.20 -3.22 3.45
N THR A 45 14.05 -3.93 4.56
CA THR A 45 12.79 -4.01 5.30
C THR A 45 13.01 -3.63 6.75
N THR A 46 12.16 -2.76 7.27
CA THR A 46 12.05 -2.49 8.70
C THR A 46 10.92 -3.35 9.25
N THR A 47 11.15 -3.98 10.40
CA THR A 47 10.15 -4.80 11.09
C THR A 47 9.92 -4.21 12.48
N ASP A 48 8.71 -3.73 12.69
CA ASP A 48 8.30 -3.12 13.95
C ASP A 48 7.41 -4.10 14.71
N LEU A 49 7.86 -4.51 15.89
CA LEU A 49 7.10 -5.37 16.78
C LEU A 49 6.50 -4.53 17.90
N LEU A 50 5.18 -4.53 18.00
CA LEU A 50 4.45 -3.84 19.05
C LEU A 50 3.50 -4.81 19.74
N SER A 51 3.62 -4.93 21.07
CA SER A 51 2.62 -5.61 21.89
C SER A 51 1.74 -4.59 22.59
N VAL A 52 0.42 -4.76 22.54
CA VAL A 52 -0.53 -3.88 23.25
C VAL A 52 -1.30 -4.71 24.27
N ASN A 53 -1.06 -4.45 25.56
CA ASN A 53 -1.66 -5.22 26.65
C ASN A 53 -3.20 -5.18 26.66
N GLN A 54 -3.79 -4.06 26.21
CA GLN A 54 -5.24 -3.89 26.14
C GLN A 54 -5.91 -4.84 25.15
N THR A 55 -5.25 -5.13 24.03
CA THR A 55 -5.77 -6.07 23.01
C THR A 55 -5.31 -7.50 23.26
N LYS A 56 -4.39 -7.72 24.21
CA LYS A 56 -3.68 -8.99 24.44
C LYS A 56 -3.09 -9.58 23.15
N ALA A 57 -2.74 -8.70 22.21
CA ALA A 57 -2.23 -9.06 20.90
C ALA A 57 -0.84 -8.47 20.68
N SER A 58 -0.06 -9.17 19.84
CA SER A 58 1.19 -8.65 19.29
C SER A 58 0.97 -8.35 17.81
N PHE A 59 1.46 -7.20 17.38
CA PHE A 59 1.40 -6.71 16.02
C PHE A 59 2.81 -6.69 15.44
N MET A 60 2.93 -7.10 14.18
CA MET A 60 4.17 -7.05 13.41
C MET A 60 3.92 -6.18 12.19
N GLY A 61 4.45 -4.97 12.20
CA GLY A 61 4.53 -4.09 11.04
C GLY A 61 5.75 -4.46 10.21
N ILE A 62 5.59 -4.52 8.89
CA ILE A 62 6.71 -4.67 7.95
C ILE A 62 6.63 -3.52 6.97
N THR A 63 7.69 -2.73 6.87
CA THR A 63 7.82 -1.64 5.91
C THR A 63 9.00 -1.94 4.99
N ALA A 64 8.74 -2.03 3.68
CA ALA A 64 9.79 -2.21 2.68
C ALA A 64 10.22 -0.85 2.11
N HIS A 65 11.53 -0.66 2.00
CA HIS A 65 12.16 0.49 1.36
C HIS A 65 13.00 -0.01 0.18
N TRP A 66 12.94 0.67 -0.95
CA TRP A 66 13.77 0.35 -2.10
C TRP A 66 14.20 1.61 -2.84
N ILE A 67 15.39 1.57 -3.41
CA ILE A 67 15.92 2.67 -4.24
C ILE A 67 15.52 2.41 -5.69
N SER A 68 14.93 3.39 -6.37
CA SER A 68 14.73 3.30 -7.83
C SER A 68 15.91 3.93 -8.58
N GLN A 69 16.41 3.27 -9.63
CA GLN A 69 17.59 3.73 -10.38
C GLN A 69 17.36 5.08 -11.10
N TRP A 70 16.10 5.47 -11.33
CA TRP A 70 15.72 6.79 -11.86
C TRP A 70 16.14 7.95 -10.96
N CYS A 71 16.43 7.69 -9.69
CA CYS A 71 16.91 8.69 -8.75
C CYS A 71 18.42 9.00 -8.83
N GLN A 72 19.22 8.21 -9.57
CA GLN A 72 20.67 8.44 -9.68
C GLN A 72 21.06 9.52 -10.69
N PHE A 73 20.15 9.93 -11.58
CA PHE A 73 20.44 10.91 -12.65
C PHE A 73 19.97 12.35 -12.37
N GLY A 74 19.31 12.61 -11.24
CA GLY A 74 18.86 13.95 -10.86
C GLY A 74 18.30 13.96 -9.44
N ALA A 75 18.94 14.73 -8.57
CA ALA A 75 18.68 14.75 -7.13
C ALA A 75 17.26 15.22 -6.75
N VAL A 76 16.85 14.81 -5.53
CA VAL A 76 15.85 15.42 -4.61
C VAL A 76 14.51 14.68 -4.40
N LEU A 77 14.13 13.65 -5.16
CA LEU A 77 12.82 12.99 -4.94
C LEU A 77 12.85 11.47 -4.66
N CYS A 78 13.92 10.92 -4.08
CA CYS A 78 14.05 9.47 -3.84
C CYS A 78 13.74 8.99 -2.42
N TRP A 79 13.02 9.78 -1.63
CA TRP A 79 12.40 9.30 -0.40
C TRP A 79 10.89 9.39 -0.59
N VAL A 80 10.32 8.39 -1.25
CA VAL A 80 8.88 8.13 -1.17
C VAL A 80 8.70 7.17 -0.01
N VAL A 81 8.33 7.73 1.14
CA VAL A 81 7.44 7.10 2.12
C VAL A 81 6.22 8.00 2.20
#